data_AF-A0A7J8G852-F1
#
_entry.id   AF-A0A7J8G852-F1
#
_cell.length_a   1.000
_cell.length_b   1.000
_cell.length_c   1.000
_cell.angle_alpha   90.00
_cell.angle_beta   90.00
_cell.angle_gamma   90.00
#
_symmetry.space_group_name_H-M   'P 1'
#
loop_
_entity.id
_entity.type
_entity.pdbx_description
1 polymer ?
#
loop_
_entity_poly.entity_id
_entity_poly.type
_entity_poly.pdbx_seq_one_letter_code
_entity_poly.pdbx_strand_id
1 'polypeptide(L)'
;MTGLGVLLPLIVTFIAGPLSKGDNTQVTGINSEVLKSSHNITERAAECPEDLHREGEFCCQLCPPGTRKDTGCTTDRGKPGCVPCPEGEEYTDKAHYSSKCRRCRICDGEQGLEVEKNCTQIQNTQCRCKSNFFCDIPPCEHCNPCDT
;
A
#
# COMPACT_ATOMS: atom_id res chain seq x y z
N MET A 1 67.95 6.60 -1.72
CA MET A 1 68.08 5.24 -2.27
C MET A 1 66.67 4.77 -2.59
N THR A 2 66.25 4.99 -3.84
CA THR A 2 65.99 3.90 -4.83
C THR A 2 64.75 3.08 -4.44
N GLY A 3 63.67 3.01 -5.22
CA GLY A 3 63.60 3.29 -6.66
C GLY A 3 62.19 3.43 -7.21
N LEU A 4 62.17 4.13 -8.33
CA LEU A 4 61.23 4.00 -9.43
C LEU A 4 61.06 2.51 -9.81
N GLY A 5 59.81 2.07 -9.99
CA GLY A 5 59.46 0.77 -10.57
C GLY A 5 58.17 0.90 -11.38
N VAL A 6 58.33 1.07 -12.68
CA VAL A 6 57.30 1.21 -13.72
C VAL A 6 56.50 -0.09 -13.85
N LEU A 7 55.18 -0.02 -13.96
CA LEU A 7 54.34 -1.13 -14.44
C LEU A 7 53.39 -0.62 -15.53
N LEU A 8 53.62 -1.16 -16.73
CA LEU A 8 53.02 -0.85 -18.03
C LEU A 8 51.48 -1.05 -18.07
N PRO A 9 50.78 -0.38 -19.01
CA PRO A 9 49.36 -0.60 -19.23
C PRO A 9 49.11 -1.94 -19.94
N LEU A 10 48.22 -2.76 -19.41
CA LEU A 10 47.73 -3.97 -20.10
C LEU A 10 46.62 -3.57 -21.07
N ILE A 11 46.95 -3.71 -22.35
CA ILE A 11 46.15 -3.45 -23.53
C ILE A 11 45.00 -4.48 -23.58
N VAL A 12 43.75 -4.02 -23.57
CA VAL A 12 42.58 -4.88 -23.79
C VAL A 12 42.37 -5.00 -25.30
N THR A 13 42.77 -6.14 -25.86
CA THR A 13 42.54 -6.47 -27.28
C THR A 13 41.09 -6.92 -27.47
N PHE A 14 40.30 -6.11 -28.18
CA PHE A 14 38.97 -6.47 -28.64
C PHE A 14 39.08 -7.52 -29.75
N ILE A 15 38.70 -8.75 -29.45
CA ILE A 15 38.50 -9.82 -30.45
C ILE A 15 37.03 -9.81 -30.86
N ALA A 16 36.74 -9.26 -32.05
CA ALA A 16 35.46 -9.39 -32.70
C ALA A 16 35.30 -10.83 -33.24
N GLY A 17 34.36 -11.59 -32.69
CA GLY A 17 33.99 -12.93 -33.18
C GLY A 17 33.12 -12.88 -34.44
N PRO A 18 33.16 -13.91 -35.31
CA PRO A 18 32.58 -13.83 -36.65
C PRO A 18 31.07 -14.14 -36.71
N LEU A 19 30.44 -13.38 -37.61
CA LEU A 19 29.27 -13.65 -38.44
C LEU A 19 28.76 -15.12 -38.46
N SER A 20 27.50 -15.32 -38.06
CA SER A 20 26.71 -16.48 -38.47
C SER A 20 25.47 -16.03 -39.23
N LYS A 21 25.39 -16.56 -40.44
CA LYS A 21 24.46 -16.32 -41.54
C LYS A 21 23.15 -17.06 -41.25
N GLY A 22 22.03 -16.34 -41.17
CA GLY A 22 20.71 -16.96 -41.04
C GLY A 22 20.26 -17.54 -42.37
N ASP A 23 20.07 -18.86 -42.42
CA ASP A 23 19.42 -19.57 -43.53
C ASP A 23 17.91 -19.34 -43.49
N ASN A 24 17.32 -19.03 -44.65
CA ASN A 24 15.88 -18.91 -44.83
C ASN A 24 15.30 -20.27 -45.25
N THR A 25 14.56 -20.94 -44.36
CA THR A 25 13.79 -22.15 -44.74
C THR A 25 12.30 -21.80 -44.81
N GLN A 26 11.70 -22.00 -45.98
CA GLN A 26 10.26 -21.93 -46.19
C GLN A 26 9.58 -23.09 -45.46
N VAL A 27 8.66 -22.78 -44.55
CA VAL A 27 7.73 -23.76 -44.00
C VAL A 27 6.40 -23.61 -44.73
N THR A 28 6.01 -24.70 -45.40
CA THR A 28 4.74 -24.92 -46.06
C THR A 28 3.59 -24.93 -45.05
N GLY A 29 2.48 -24.28 -45.44
CA GLY A 29 1.30 -24.11 -44.59
C GLY A 29 0.62 -25.43 -44.21
N ILE A 30 0.08 -25.46 -42.99
CA ILE A 30 -0.89 -26.46 -42.54
C ILE A 30 -2.01 -25.71 -41.81
N ASN A 31 -3.23 -26.05 -42.18
CA ASN A 31 -4.46 -25.29 -41.92
C ASN A 31 -4.84 -25.18 -40.43
N SER A 32 -5.43 -24.04 -40.10
CA SER A 32 -6.15 -23.75 -38.87
C SER A 32 -7.31 -24.73 -38.68
N GLU A 33 -7.33 -25.49 -37.58
CA GLU A 33 -8.42 -25.51 -36.59
C GLU A 33 -8.16 -26.53 -35.46
N VAL A 34 -8.21 -26.01 -34.22
CA VAL A 34 -8.48 -26.73 -32.95
C VAL A 34 -7.38 -27.66 -32.41
N LEU A 35 -6.47 -27.07 -31.64
CA LEU A 35 -6.24 -27.48 -30.25
C LEU A 35 -6.01 -26.20 -29.42
N LYS A 36 -7.16 -25.61 -29.05
CA LYS A 36 -7.30 -24.62 -28.00
C LYS A 36 -6.72 -25.21 -26.71
N SER A 37 -5.57 -24.72 -26.29
CA SER A 37 -5.37 -24.12 -24.97
C SER A 37 -3.90 -23.75 -24.87
N SER A 38 -3.51 -22.72 -25.61
CA SER A 38 -2.35 -21.93 -25.22
C SER A 38 -2.67 -21.38 -23.84
N HIS A 39 -2.05 -21.91 -22.79
CA HIS A 39 -1.89 -21.17 -21.55
C HIS A 39 -1.19 -19.86 -21.93
N ASN A 40 -1.98 -18.80 -22.08
CA ASN A 40 -1.45 -17.46 -22.23
C ASN A 40 -0.85 -17.09 -20.89
N ILE A 41 0.48 -17.21 -20.80
CA ILE A 41 1.29 -16.64 -19.71
C ILE A 41 1.31 -15.12 -19.91
N THR A 42 0.15 -14.51 -19.68
CA THR A 42 -0.07 -13.09 -19.42
C THR A 42 -1.49 -12.89 -18.87
N GLU A 43 -1.90 -13.76 -17.95
CA GLU A 43 -2.98 -13.39 -17.03
C GLU A 43 -2.39 -12.31 -16.12
N ARG A 44 -2.51 -11.05 -16.55
CA ARG A 44 -2.54 -9.95 -15.57
C ARG A 44 -3.66 -10.34 -14.63
N ALA A 45 -3.30 -10.75 -13.41
CA ALA A 45 -4.25 -11.00 -12.33
C ALA A 45 -5.35 -9.95 -12.44
N ALA A 46 -6.58 -10.37 -12.78
CA ALA A 46 -7.67 -9.45 -13.01
C ALA A 46 -7.78 -8.55 -11.77
N GLU A 47 -7.54 -7.25 -11.94
CA GLU A 47 -7.48 -6.32 -10.82
C GLU A 47 -8.86 -6.26 -10.16
N CYS A 48 -8.89 -6.24 -8.82
CA CYS A 48 -10.18 -6.18 -8.14
C CYS A 48 -10.83 -4.81 -8.38
N PRO A 49 -12.16 -4.74 -8.49
CA PRO A 49 -12.91 -3.48 -8.42
C PRO A 49 -12.50 -2.65 -7.19
N GLU A 50 -12.63 -1.32 -7.27
CA GLU A 50 -12.18 -0.40 -6.20
C GLU A 50 -12.83 -0.65 -4.83
N ASP A 51 -14.02 -1.26 -4.79
CA ASP A 51 -14.78 -1.60 -3.58
C ASP A 51 -14.41 -2.95 -2.98
N LEU A 52 -13.44 -3.66 -3.56
CA LEU A 52 -12.98 -4.98 -3.14
C LEU A 52 -11.46 -5.01 -2.91
N HIS A 53 -11.01 -5.96 -2.11
CA HIS A 53 -9.60 -6.18 -1.81
C HIS A 53 -9.14 -7.55 -2.28
N ARG A 54 -7.96 -7.61 -2.89
CA ARG A 54 -7.36 -8.86 -3.35
C ARG A 54 -6.77 -9.64 -2.17
N GLU A 55 -7.23 -10.86 -1.95
CA GLU A 55 -6.60 -11.82 -1.04
C GLU A 55 -6.48 -13.17 -1.75
N GLY A 56 -5.26 -13.53 -2.15
CA GLY A 56 -5.02 -14.71 -2.99
C GLY A 56 -5.69 -14.58 -4.36
N GLU A 57 -6.56 -15.52 -4.69
CA GLU A 57 -7.33 -15.55 -5.95
C GLU A 57 -8.68 -14.82 -5.84
N PHE A 58 -9.11 -14.43 -4.64
CA PHE A 58 -10.40 -13.82 -4.40
C PHE A 58 -10.32 -12.29 -4.32
N CYS A 59 -11.34 -11.61 -4.84
CA CYS A 59 -11.63 -10.22 -4.53
C CYS A 59 -12.64 -10.16 -3.39
N CYS A 60 -12.19 -9.90 -2.18
CA CYS A 60 -13.01 -9.90 -0.97
C CYS A 60 -13.68 -8.55 -0.71
N GLN A 61 -14.86 -8.55 -0.08
CA GLN A 61 -15.51 -7.32 0.41
C GLN A 61 -14.71 -6.69 1.55
N LEU A 62 -14.89 -5.39 1.76
CA LEU A 62 -14.25 -4.66 2.85
C LEU A 62 -15.06 -4.81 4.16
N CYS A 63 -14.36 -4.71 5.30
CA CYS A 63 -15.01 -4.51 6.59
C CYS A 63 -15.58 -3.09 6.68
N PRO A 64 -16.78 -2.89 7.27
CA PRO A 64 -17.36 -1.56 7.44
C PRO A 64 -16.59 -0.70 8.45
N PRO A 65 -16.81 0.63 8.47
CA PRO A 65 -16.31 1.51 9.51
C PRO A 65 -16.63 0.98 10.92
N GLY A 66 -15.70 1.18 11.86
CA GLY A 66 -15.81 0.67 13.23
C GLY A 66 -15.39 -0.78 13.43
N THR A 67 -14.94 -1.45 12.38
CA THR A 67 -14.51 -2.85 12.44
C THR A 67 -13.16 -3.09 11.75
N ARG A 68 -12.49 -4.18 12.11
CA ARG A 68 -11.26 -4.69 11.48
C ARG A 68 -11.44 -6.13 11.03
N LYS A 69 -10.64 -6.54 10.04
CA LYS A 69 -10.59 -7.93 9.59
C LYS A 69 -10.05 -8.84 10.70
N ASP A 70 -10.78 -9.91 10.96
CA ASP A 70 -10.36 -11.01 11.82
C ASP A 70 -9.98 -12.25 10.99
N THR A 71 -10.80 -12.58 9.99
CA THR A 71 -10.56 -13.70 9.06
C THR A 71 -10.77 -13.26 7.61
N GLY A 72 -10.04 -13.88 6.69
CA GLY A 72 -10.17 -13.63 5.25
C GLY A 72 -11.47 -14.18 4.67
N CYS A 73 -11.83 -13.74 3.46
CA CYS A 73 -12.96 -14.33 2.74
C CYS A 73 -12.58 -15.69 2.14
N THR A 74 -13.54 -16.60 2.04
CA THR A 74 -13.32 -17.96 1.50
C THR A 74 -13.86 -18.16 0.09
N THR A 75 -14.46 -17.12 -0.51
CA THR A 75 -15.06 -17.14 -1.84
C THR A 75 -14.84 -15.80 -2.53
N ASP A 76 -14.81 -15.77 -3.86
CA ASP A 76 -14.78 -14.51 -4.60
C ASP A 76 -15.98 -13.63 -4.25
N ARG A 77 -15.73 -12.32 -4.08
CA ARG A 77 -16.70 -11.32 -3.57
C ARG A 77 -17.31 -11.67 -2.21
N GLY A 78 -16.69 -12.58 -1.47
CA GLY A 78 -17.12 -12.98 -0.13
C GLY A 78 -16.86 -11.91 0.93
N LYS A 79 -17.61 -11.96 2.02
CA LYS A 79 -17.37 -11.12 3.20
C LYS A 79 -16.30 -11.75 4.08
N PRO A 80 -15.27 -10.99 4.49
CA PRO A 80 -14.36 -11.43 5.55
C PRO A 80 -15.07 -11.48 6.91
N GLY A 81 -14.50 -12.18 7.88
CA GLY A 81 -14.88 -12.00 9.27
C GLY A 81 -14.41 -10.63 9.77
N CYS A 82 -15.33 -9.82 10.28
CA CYS A 82 -15.03 -8.50 10.82
C CYS A 82 -15.41 -8.43 12.29
N VAL A 83 -14.54 -7.85 13.11
CA VAL A 83 -14.76 -7.64 14.55
C VAL A 83 -14.66 -6.16 14.90
N PRO A 84 -15.39 -5.67 15.92
CA PRO A 84 -15.35 -4.26 16.31
C PRO A 84 -13.95 -3.80 16.72
N CYS A 85 -13.65 -2.52 16.48
CA CYS A 85 -12.49 -1.87 17.09
C CYS A 85 -12.66 -1.74 18.61
N PRO A 86 -11.58 -1.76 19.40
CA PRO A 86 -11.64 -1.42 20.82
C PRO A 86 -12.24 -0.01 21.04
N GLU A 87 -13.41 0.06 21.67
CA GLU A 87 -14.15 1.32 21.91
C GLU A 87 -13.30 2.32 22.71
N GLY A 88 -13.24 3.57 22.24
CA GLY A 88 -12.47 4.64 22.89
C GLY A 88 -10.96 4.59 22.71
N GLU A 89 -10.40 3.50 22.18
CA GLU A 89 -8.95 3.34 21.96
C GLU A 89 -8.57 3.34 20.48
N GLU A 90 -9.39 2.73 19.62
CA GLU A 90 -9.16 2.66 18.18
C GLU A 90 -10.45 2.90 17.37
N TYR A 91 -10.28 3.40 16.15
CA TYR A 91 -11.37 3.74 15.24
C TYR A 91 -11.02 3.43 13.78
N THR A 92 -12.05 3.29 12.95
CA THR A 92 -11.93 3.26 11.50
C THR A 92 -13.10 4.03 10.88
N ASP A 93 -12.80 5.07 10.11
CA ASP A 93 -13.78 6.02 9.56
C ASP A 93 -14.30 5.61 8.17
N LYS A 94 -13.63 4.64 7.53
CA LYS A 94 -13.94 4.16 6.18
C LYS A 94 -13.87 2.64 6.12
N ALA A 95 -14.59 2.06 5.18
CA ALA A 95 -14.50 0.63 4.91
C ALA A 95 -13.08 0.26 4.44
N HIS A 96 -12.56 -0.87 4.91
CA HIS A 96 -11.21 -1.34 4.56
C HIS A 96 -11.01 -2.85 4.77
N TYR A 97 -9.90 -3.40 4.28
CA TYR A 97 -9.52 -4.81 4.47
C TYR A 97 -8.40 -5.06 5.50
N SER A 98 -7.96 -4.01 6.21
CA SER A 98 -6.95 -4.10 7.26
C SER A 98 -7.41 -4.94 8.45
N SER A 99 -6.49 -5.71 9.04
CA SER A 99 -6.68 -6.41 10.32
C SER A 99 -6.44 -5.53 11.55
N LYS A 100 -6.19 -4.24 11.35
CA LYS A 100 -5.92 -3.24 12.40
C LYS A 100 -6.85 -2.04 12.26
N CYS A 101 -7.29 -1.50 13.39
CA CYS A 101 -7.91 -0.19 13.48
C CYS A 101 -6.83 0.89 13.67
N ARG A 102 -7.22 2.17 13.58
CA ARG A 102 -6.33 3.31 13.84
C ARG A 102 -6.46 3.74 15.28
N ARG A 103 -5.36 4.01 15.97
CA ARG A 103 -5.42 4.54 17.33
C ARG A 103 -6.08 5.92 17.37
N CYS A 104 -6.89 6.16 18.38
CA CYS A 104 -7.47 7.45 18.66
C CYS A 104 -6.36 8.48 18.96
N ARG A 105 -6.55 9.71 18.47
CA ARG A 105 -5.70 10.85 18.80
C ARG A 105 -5.90 11.21 20.27
N ILE A 106 -4.79 11.57 20.93
CA ILE A 106 -4.81 12.14 22.28
C ILE A 106 -4.76 13.67 22.14
N CYS A 107 -5.61 14.37 22.87
CA CYS A 107 -5.56 15.83 22.96
C CYS A 107 -4.66 16.22 24.14
N ASP A 108 -3.39 16.49 23.84
CA ASP A 108 -2.39 16.77 24.87
C ASP A 108 -2.62 18.14 25.51
N GLY A 109 -2.88 18.13 26.82
CA GLY A 109 -3.10 19.32 27.59
C GLY A 109 -1.87 20.24 27.68
N GLU A 110 -0.65 19.69 27.57
CA GLU A 110 0.59 20.48 27.57
C GLU A 110 0.75 21.27 26.27
N GLN A 111 0.15 20.78 25.18
CA GLN A 111 0.10 21.47 23.88
C GLN A 111 -1.07 22.47 23.78
N GLY A 112 -1.72 22.79 24.90
CA GLY A 112 -2.87 23.71 24.92
C GLY A 112 -4.14 23.11 24.29
N LEU A 113 -4.23 21.79 24.14
CA LEU A 113 -5.40 21.11 23.55
C LEU A 113 -6.33 20.52 24.60
N GLU A 114 -7.60 20.41 24.27
CA GLU A 114 -8.62 19.66 25.02
C GLU A 114 -9.54 18.89 24.08
N VAL A 115 -10.23 17.88 24.62
CA VAL A 115 -11.16 17.05 23.85
C VAL A 115 -12.44 17.84 23.56
N GLU A 116 -12.75 18.01 22.28
CA GLU A 116 -14.05 18.53 21.82
C GLU A 116 -15.05 17.40 21.60
N LYS A 117 -14.61 16.31 20.95
CA LYS A 117 -15.41 15.10 20.76
C LYS A 117 -14.59 13.86 21.07
N ASN A 118 -15.17 12.96 21.84
CA ASN A 118 -14.57 11.68 22.18
C ASN A 118 -14.37 10.80 20.94
N CYS A 119 -13.38 9.93 21.01
CA CYS A 119 -13.21 8.86 20.05
C CYS A 119 -14.37 7.86 20.16
N THR A 120 -14.78 7.31 19.03
CA THR A 120 -15.71 6.18 18.92
C THR A 120 -15.15 5.18 17.92
N GLN A 121 -15.73 3.99 17.80
CA GLN A 121 -15.32 3.03 16.77
C GLN A 121 -15.27 3.62 15.35
N ILE A 122 -16.12 4.59 15.00
CA ILE A 122 -16.20 5.16 13.64
C ILE A 122 -15.59 6.56 13.51
N GLN A 123 -15.10 7.15 14.61
CA GLN A 123 -14.69 8.54 14.62
C GLN A 123 -13.45 8.74 15.50
N ASN A 124 -12.45 9.42 14.97
CA ASN A 124 -11.31 9.86 15.78
C ASN A 124 -11.75 10.88 16.84
N THR A 125 -10.95 11.00 17.90
CA THR A 125 -11.00 12.14 18.82
C THR A 125 -10.86 13.45 18.03
N GLN A 126 -11.73 14.43 18.31
CA GLN A 126 -11.58 15.80 17.83
C GLN A 126 -11.02 16.65 18.97
N CYS A 127 -9.89 17.31 18.71
CA CYS A 127 -9.25 18.22 19.65
C CYS A 127 -9.55 19.66 19.27
N ARG A 128 -9.66 20.52 20.28
CA ARG A 128 -9.71 21.98 20.13
C ARG A 128 -8.70 22.63 21.06
N CYS A 129 -8.40 23.91 20.84
CA CYS A 129 -7.63 24.68 21.81
C CYS A 129 -8.42 24.85 23.11
N LYS A 130 -7.70 24.80 24.23
CA LYS A 130 -8.22 25.17 25.55
C LYS A 130 -8.71 26.61 25.56
N SER A 131 -9.52 26.96 26.56
CA SER A 131 -9.88 28.35 26.81
C SER A 131 -8.64 29.22 27.01
N ASN A 132 -8.61 30.40 26.37
CA ASN A 132 -7.48 31.33 26.30
C ASN A 132 -6.26 30.82 25.52
N PHE A 133 -6.45 29.84 24.64
CA PHE A 133 -5.44 29.41 23.67
C PHE A 133 -5.99 29.54 22.25
N PHE A 134 -5.11 29.74 21.27
CA PHE A 134 -5.45 29.86 19.86
C PHE A 134 -4.43 29.15 18.97
N CYS A 135 -4.84 28.89 17.73
CA CYS A 135 -3.96 28.46 16.65
C CYS A 135 -4.44 29.13 15.37
N ASP A 136 -3.51 29.49 14.49
CA ASP A 136 -3.85 30.29 13.31
C ASP A 136 -4.54 29.45 12.23
N ILE A 137 -4.13 28.19 12.06
CA ILE A 137 -4.57 27.31 10.98
C ILE A 137 -4.94 25.93 11.53
N PRO A 138 -6.21 25.52 11.47
CA PRO A 138 -6.62 24.16 11.77
C PRO A 138 -6.23 23.17 10.65
N PRO A 139 -6.03 21.87 10.95
CA PRO A 139 -6.08 21.24 12.27
C PRO A 139 -4.85 21.58 13.12
N CYS A 140 -5.08 21.84 14.41
CA CYS A 140 -4.05 22.36 15.30
C CYS A 140 -3.34 21.22 16.03
N GLU A 141 -2.02 21.14 15.89
CA GLU A 141 -1.18 20.17 16.62
C GLU A 141 -0.75 20.72 17.99
N HIS A 142 -0.69 22.04 18.13
CA HIS A 142 -0.52 22.75 19.40
C HIS A 142 -1.28 24.08 19.33
N CYS A 143 -1.51 24.69 20.50
CA CYS A 143 -2.12 26.00 20.62
C CYS A 143 -1.24 26.92 21.48
N ASN A 144 -1.23 28.21 21.12
CA ASN A 144 -0.52 29.26 21.83
C ASN A 144 -1.45 29.99 22.79
N PRO A 145 -0.98 30.44 23.96
CA PRO A 145 -1.78 31.27 24.85
C PRO A 145 -2.12 32.60 24.17
N CYS A 146 -3.31 33.12 24.41
CA CYS A 146 -3.67 34.47 23.96
C CYS A 146 -2.88 35.53 24.74
N ASP A 147 -2.52 36.63 24.07
CA ASP A 147 -1.97 37.80 24.74
C ASP A 147 -3.02 38.42 25.68
N THR A 148 -2.56 38.86 26.86
CA THR A 148 -3.37 39.53 27.90
C THR A 148 -3.42 41.04 27.72
#